data_AF-A0A3D3QPF0-F1
#
_entry.id   AF-A0A3D3QPF0-F1
#
_cell.length_a   1.000
_cell.length_b   1.000
_cell.length_c   1.000
_cell.angle_alpha   90.00
_cell.angle_beta   90.00
_cell.angle_gamma   90.00
#
_symmetry.space_group_name_H-M   'P 1'
#
loop_
_entity.id
_entity.type
_entity.pdbx_description
1 polymer ?
#
loop_
_entity_poly.entity_id
_entity_poly.type
_entity_poly.pdbx_seq_one_letter_code
_entity_poly.pdbx_strand_id
1 'polypeptide(L)'
;EHDNEADYLEHLALAGAKERYGDPLPTAIKERFDYEMGVIKGTGYAGYFLITADFISWARDNDIPVGPGRGSAAGSLVSYALGITNLDPIRFDLLFERFLNPERISMPDIDIDFCYE
;
A
#
# COMPACT_ATOMS: atom_id res chain seq x y z
N GLU A 1 12.99 -14.73 -9.91
CA GLU A 1 13.21 -14.81 -8.46
C GLU A 1 13.43 -13.39 -7.97
N HIS A 2 12.82 -13.01 -6.84
CA HIS A 2 13.06 -11.72 -6.19
C HIS A 2 14.04 -11.95 -5.04
N ASP A 3 15.02 -11.06 -4.89
CA ASP A 3 16.14 -11.29 -3.96
C ASP A 3 15.73 -11.16 -2.49
N ASN A 4 14.65 -10.43 -2.19
CA ASN A 4 14.08 -10.27 -0.85
C ASN A 4 12.61 -9.81 -0.90
N GLU A 5 11.97 -9.73 0.28
CA GLU A 5 10.56 -9.30 0.45
C GLU A 5 10.29 -7.90 -0.13
N ALA A 6 11.24 -6.97 -0.02
CA ALA A 6 11.09 -5.62 -0.51
C ALA A 6 11.09 -5.54 -2.04
N ASP A 7 11.90 -6.35 -2.71
CA ASP A 7 11.93 -6.41 -4.18
C ASP A 7 10.67 -7.10 -4.73
N TYR A 8 10.14 -8.08 -3.99
CA TYR A 8 8.84 -8.68 -4.31
C TYR A 8 7.69 -7.69 -4.12
N LEU A 9 7.69 -6.95 -3.00
CA LEU A 9 6.72 -5.88 -2.74
C LEU A 9 6.75 -4.83 -3.84
N GLU A 10 7.93 -4.34 -4.22
CA GLU A 10 8.08 -3.34 -5.28
C GLU A 10 7.53 -3.84 -6.62
N HIS A 11 7.78 -5.10 -6.96
CA HIS A 11 7.25 -5.71 -8.18
C HIS A 11 5.71 -5.69 -8.20
N LEU A 12 5.08 -6.16 -7.13
CA LEU A 12 3.61 -6.19 -7.02
C LEU A 12 3.02 -4.79 -6.99
N ALA A 13 3.60 -3.89 -6.19
CA ALA A 13 3.12 -2.53 -6.05
C ALA A 13 3.28 -1.74 -7.35
N LEU A 14 4.36 -1.95 -8.11
CA LEU A 14 4.55 -1.31 -9.41
C LEU A 14 3.53 -1.81 -10.44
N ALA A 15 3.26 -3.12 -10.47
CA ALA A 15 2.24 -3.69 -11.34
C ALA A 15 0.85 -3.11 -11.03
N GLY A 16 0.47 -3.07 -9.74
CA GLY A 16 -0.81 -2.47 -9.31
C GLY A 16 -0.88 -0.97 -9.56
N ALA A 17 0.21 -0.23 -9.38
CA ALA A 17 0.26 1.20 -9.69
C ALA A 17 0.05 1.44 -11.19
N LYS A 18 0.66 0.63 -12.06
CA LYS A 18 0.49 0.71 -13.51
C LYS A 18 -0.94 0.39 -13.94
N GLU A 19 -1.58 -0.58 -13.29
CA GLU A 19 -2.99 -0.88 -13.55
C GLU A 19 -3.90 0.30 -13.18
N ARG A 20 -3.61 1.00 -12.08
CA ARG A 20 -4.45 2.08 -11.56
C ARG A 20 -4.19 3.45 -12.21
N TYR A 21 -2.94 3.76 -12.57
CA TYR A 21 -2.53 5.08 -13.09
C TYR A 21 -2.03 5.07 -14.54
N GLY A 22 -1.87 3.89 -15.15
CA GLY A 22 -1.38 3.71 -16.52
C GLY A 22 0.09 3.28 -16.61
N ASP A 23 0.48 2.77 -17.79
CA ASP A 23 1.85 2.39 -18.12
C ASP A 23 2.31 3.14 -19.39
N PRO A 24 3.30 4.06 -19.31
CA PRO A 24 4.12 4.39 -18.13
C PRO A 24 3.38 5.21 -17.07
N LEU A 25 3.83 5.10 -15.83
CA LEU A 25 3.33 5.92 -14.73
C LEU A 25 3.59 7.41 -15.03
N PRO A 26 2.62 8.32 -14.77
CA PRO A 26 2.86 9.75 -14.80
C PRO A 26 3.98 10.15 -13.83
N THR A 27 4.76 11.17 -14.16
CA THR A 27 5.95 11.58 -13.39
C THR A 27 5.67 11.76 -11.90
N ALA A 28 4.61 12.50 -11.54
CA ALA A 28 4.24 12.73 -10.14
C ALA A 28 3.87 11.43 -9.38
N ILE A 29 3.24 10.49 -10.07
CA ILE A 29 2.89 9.17 -9.51
C ILE A 29 4.15 8.35 -9.27
N LYS A 30 5.06 8.35 -10.25
CA LYS A 30 6.34 7.66 -10.13
C LYS A 30 7.18 8.22 -8.98
N GLU A 31 7.28 9.54 -8.86
CA GLU A 31 8.01 10.20 -7.77
C GLU A 31 7.44 9.83 -6.40
N ARG A 32 6.11 9.84 -6.25
CA ARG A 32 5.45 9.40 -5.01
C ARG A 32 5.72 7.92 -4.73
N PHE A 33 5.60 7.05 -5.73
CA PHE A 33 5.86 5.62 -5.61
C PHE A 33 7.29 5.34 -5.16
N ASP A 34 8.28 5.95 -5.82
CA ASP A 34 9.70 5.77 -5.52
C ASP A 34 10.01 6.24 -4.08
N TYR A 35 9.41 7.35 -3.65
CA TYR A 35 9.53 7.85 -2.28
C TYR A 35 8.97 6.87 -1.25
N GLU A 36 7.71 6.45 -1.41
CA GLU A 36 7.06 5.52 -0.47
C GLU A 36 7.82 4.18 -0.40
N MET A 37 8.20 3.63 -1.56
CA MET A 37 8.97 2.39 -1.61
C MET A 37 10.34 2.54 -0.93
N GLY A 38 11.02 3.67 -1.12
CA GLY A 38 12.28 3.96 -0.43
C GLY A 38 12.12 3.94 1.10
N VAL A 39 11.05 4.55 1.61
CA VAL A 39 10.75 4.55 3.06
C VAL A 39 10.43 3.14 3.55
N ILE A 40 9.53 2.41 2.88
CA ILE A 40 9.11 1.05 3.28
C ILE A 40 10.29 0.08 3.29
N LYS A 41 11.17 0.18 2.28
CA LYS A 41 12.43 -0.57 2.22
C LYS A 41 13.33 -0.25 3.41
N GLY A 42 13.47 1.03 3.74
CA GLY A 42 14.30 1.49 4.86
C GLY A 42 13.78 1.10 6.25
N THR A 43 12.46 0.98 6.43
CA THR A 43 11.87 0.60 7.72
C THR A 43 11.78 -0.91 7.94
N GLY A 44 11.97 -1.73 6.89
CA GLY A 44 11.86 -3.19 6.98
C GLY A 44 10.41 -3.69 7.10
N TYR A 45 9.43 -2.90 6.65
CA TYR A 45 8.00 -3.27 6.73
C TYR A 45 7.44 -3.92 5.48
N ALA A 46 8.30 -4.35 4.55
CA ALA A 46 7.85 -4.97 3.31
C ALA A 46 6.97 -6.20 3.56
N GLY A 47 7.40 -7.11 4.44
CA GLY A 47 6.60 -8.29 4.81
C GLY A 47 5.24 -7.96 5.41
N TYR A 48 5.13 -6.85 6.16
CA TYR A 48 3.83 -6.42 6.73
C TYR A 48 2.84 -6.04 5.63
N PHE A 49 3.27 -5.24 4.64
CA PHE A 49 2.44 -4.91 3.49
C PHE A 49 2.02 -6.15 2.69
N LEU A 50 2.95 -7.10 2.48
CA LEU A 50 2.68 -8.33 1.75
C LEU A 50 1.62 -9.19 2.46
N ILE A 51 1.77 -9.41 3.76
CA ILE A 51 0.80 -10.18 4.56
C ILE A 51 -0.57 -9.50 4.57
N THR A 52 -0.59 -8.18 4.74
CA THR A 52 -1.84 -7.41 4.73
C THR A 52 -2.54 -7.47 3.37
N ALA A 53 -1.80 -7.33 2.27
CA ALA A 53 -2.35 -7.43 0.92
C ALA A 53 -2.91 -8.83 0.64
N ASP A 54 -2.19 -9.88 1.02
CA ASP A 54 -2.62 -11.28 0.86
C ASP A 54 -3.92 -11.56 1.61
N PHE A 55 -3.98 -11.18 2.88
CA PHE A 55 -5.18 -11.39 3.71
C PHE A 55 -6.41 -10.64 3.17
N ILE A 56 -6.23 -9.41 2.68
CA ILE A 56 -7.33 -8.63 2.08
C ILE A 56 -7.77 -9.23 0.74
N SER A 57 -6.82 -9.68 -0.09
CA SER A 57 -7.14 -10.36 -1.35
C SER A 57 -7.95 -11.63 -1.08
N TRP A 58 -7.47 -12.47 -0.16
CA TRP A 58 -8.15 -13.70 0.21
C TRP A 58 -9.57 -13.45 0.74
N ALA A 59 -9.76 -12.44 1.59
CA ALA A 59 -11.08 -12.08 2.09
C ALA A 59 -12.04 -11.70 0.94
N ARG A 60 -11.58 -10.89 -0.02
CA ARG A 60 -12.39 -10.51 -1.20
C ARG A 60 -12.71 -11.70 -2.09
N ASP A 61 -11.75 -12.60 -2.30
CA ASP A 61 -11.94 -13.80 -3.12
C ASP A 61 -12.92 -14.80 -2.48
N ASN A 62 -13.16 -14.70 -1.17
CA ASN A 62 -14.11 -15.52 -0.42
C ASN A 62 -15.41 -14.76 -0.09
N ASP A 63 -15.71 -13.68 -0.82
CA ASP A 63 -16.90 -12.84 -0.64
C ASP A 63 -17.07 -12.27 0.78
N ILE A 64 -15.97 -12.16 1.55
CA ILE A 64 -15.97 -11.53 2.87
C ILE A 64 -15.87 -10.00 2.68
N PRO A 65 -16.87 -9.23 3.16
CA PRO A 65 -16.84 -7.77 3.01
C PRO A 65 -15.66 -7.15 3.76
N VAL A 66 -14.75 -6.53 3.00
CA VAL A 66 -13.67 -5.71 3.54
C VAL A 66 -14.01 -4.25 3.31
N GLY A 67 -13.91 -3.42 4.34
CA GLY A 67 -14.06 -1.97 4.20
C GLY A 67 -13.09 -1.38 3.17
N PRO A 68 -13.28 -0.11 2.75
CA PRO A 68 -12.42 0.54 1.76
C PRO A 68 -10.96 0.78 2.21
N GLY A 69 -10.58 0.28 3.39
CA GLY A 69 -9.40 0.68 4.15
C GLY A 69 -9.70 1.92 4.98
N ARG A 70 -9.49 1.86 6.30
CA ARG A 70 -9.58 3.01 7.20
C ARG A 70 -8.21 3.29 7.82
N GLY A 71 -8.13 4.38 8.57
CA GLY A 71 -6.89 4.79 9.23
C GLY A 71 -5.89 5.42 8.28
N SER A 72 -4.64 5.48 8.72
CA SER A 72 -3.58 6.21 8.03
C SER A 72 -3.11 5.52 6.74
N ALA A 73 -3.33 4.20 6.59
CA ALA A 73 -2.96 3.43 5.40
C ALA A 73 -3.55 3.97 4.09
N ALA A 74 -4.67 4.70 4.14
CA ALA A 74 -5.27 5.38 2.98
C ALA A 74 -4.37 6.46 2.37
N GLY A 75 -3.37 6.97 3.12
CA GLY A 75 -2.38 7.92 2.64
C GLY A 75 -1.24 7.29 1.83
N SER A 76 -1.16 5.97 1.71
CA SER A 76 -0.12 5.28 0.94
C SER A 76 -0.58 4.87 -0.45
N LEU A 77 0.17 5.31 -1.44
CA LEU A 77 0.02 4.88 -2.83
C LEU A 77 0.38 3.41 -2.98
N VAL A 78 1.38 2.92 -2.24
CA VAL A 78 1.73 1.49 -2.22
C VAL A 78 0.57 0.64 -1.69
N SER A 79 -0.08 1.07 -0.59
CA SER A 79 -1.30 0.41 -0.08
C SER A 79 -2.44 0.42 -1.10
N TYR A 80 -2.63 1.54 -1.78
CA TYR A 80 -3.63 1.65 -2.84
C TYR A 80 -3.30 0.72 -4.02
N ALA A 81 -2.05 0.68 -4.46
CA ALA A 81 -1.60 -0.15 -5.58
C ALA A 81 -1.78 -1.66 -5.30
N LEU A 82 -1.51 -2.10 -4.08
CA LEU A 82 -1.71 -3.50 -3.65
C LEU A 82 -3.18 -3.85 -3.38
N GLY A 83 -4.08 -2.87 -3.48
CA GLY A 83 -5.48 -3.05 -3.13
C GLY A 83 -5.75 -3.21 -1.63
N ILE A 84 -4.79 -2.88 -0.76
CA ILE A 84 -5.02 -2.79 0.69
C ILE A 84 -6.09 -1.73 0.95
N THR A 85 -6.00 -0.60 0.25
CA THR A 85 -7.00 0.47 0.29
C THR A 85 -7.63 0.68 -1.09
N ASN A 86 -8.87 1.17 -1.09
CA ASN A 86 -9.62 1.50 -2.30
C ASN A 86 -9.68 3.01 -2.55
N LEU A 87 -8.92 3.80 -1.79
CA LEU A 87 -8.91 5.26 -1.85
C LEU A 87 -7.59 5.75 -2.45
N ASP A 88 -7.68 6.54 -3.52
CA ASP A 88 -6.55 7.13 -4.22
C ASP A 88 -5.94 8.30 -3.40
N PRO A 89 -4.73 8.15 -2.83
CA PRO A 89 -4.14 9.19 -1.98
C PRO A 89 -3.77 10.45 -2.76
N ILE A 90 -3.48 10.35 -4.07
CA ILE A 90 -3.10 11.50 -4.89
C ILE A 90 -4.33 12.34 -5.21
N ARG A 91 -5.43 11.68 -5.58
CA ARG A 91 -6.70 12.36 -5.87
C ARG A 91 -7.24 13.13 -4.66
N PHE A 92 -7.03 12.62 -3.46
CA PHE A 92 -7.53 13.20 -2.20
C PHE A 92 -6.47 13.97 -1.40
N ASP A 93 -5.28 14.21 -1.98
CA ASP A 93 -4.17 14.94 -1.35
C ASP A 93 -3.81 14.40 0.06
N LEU A 94 -3.76 13.07 0.17
CA LEU A 94 -3.43 12.39 1.41
C LEU A 94 -1.91 12.23 1.56
N LEU A 95 -1.47 12.48 2.79
CA LEU A 95 -0.06 12.47 3.17
C LEU A 95 0.39 11.08 3.60
N PHE A 96 1.47 10.59 3.00
CA PHE A 96 2.06 9.29 3.33
C PHE A 96 2.67 9.27 4.74
N GLU A 97 3.23 10.39 5.18
CA GLU A 97 3.95 10.52 6.46
C GLU A 97 3.01 10.42 7.67
N ARG A 98 1.69 10.56 7.45
CA ARG A 98 0.68 10.24 8.47
C ARG A 98 0.58 8.73 8.71
N PHE A 99 0.91 7.93 7.71
CA PHE A 99 0.97 6.47 7.80
C PHE A 99 2.34 6.01 8.29
N LEU A 100 3.39 6.38 7.57
CA LEU A 100 4.74 5.94 7.86
C LEU A 100 5.70 7.13 7.80
N ASN A 101 6.14 7.59 8.97
CA ASN A 101 7.07 8.71 9.07
C ASN A 101 8.52 8.20 9.12
N PRO A 102 9.38 8.56 8.16
CA PRO A 102 10.78 8.12 8.14
C PRO A 102 11.61 8.65 9.32
N GLU A 103 11.26 9.80 9.90
CA GLU A 103 11.95 10.39 11.05
C GLU A 103 11.48 9.81 12.40
N ARG A 104 10.33 9.13 12.40
CA ARG A 104 9.75 8.50 13.59
C ARG A 104 9.23 7.12 13.23
N ILE A 105 10.14 6.15 13.18
CA ILE A 105 9.81 4.74 12.95
C ILE A 105 9.07 4.21 14.17
N SER A 106 7.75 4.39 14.17
CA SER A 106 6.81 3.63 14.99
C SER A 106 6.15 2.58 14.12
N MET A 107 5.71 1.48 14.73
CA MET A 107 4.95 0.45 14.04
C MET A 107 3.72 1.09 13.35
N PRO A 108 3.58 0.96 12.02
CA PRO A 108 2.45 1.52 11.30
C PRO A 108 1.18 0.74 11.66
N ASP A 109 0.11 1.46 11.96
CA ASP A 109 -1.19 0.86 12.26
C ASP A 109 -2.01 0.80 10.96
N ILE A 110 -2.23 -0.41 10.43
CA ILE A 110 -3.18 -0.64 9.32
C ILE A 110 -4.48 -1.17 9.92
N ASP A 111 -5.44 -0.27 10.12
CA ASP A 111 -6.79 -0.61 10.57
C ASP A 111 -7.62 -1.21 9.42
N ILE A 112 -7.94 -2.50 9.52
CA ILE A 112 -8.81 -3.20 8.59
C ILE A 112 -10.15 -3.49 9.26
N ASP A 113 -11.21 -2.83 8.81
CA ASP A 113 -12.57 -3.12 9.27
C ASP A 113 -13.16 -4.28 8.46
N PHE A 114 -13.55 -5.33 9.18
CA PHE A 114 -14.43 -6.39 8.65
C PHE A 114 -15.85 -6.14 9.14
N CYS A 115 -16.84 -6.34 8.28
CA CYS A 115 -18.23 -6.31 8.72
C CYS A 115 -18.49 -7.48 9.69
N TYR A 116 -19.08 -7.17 10.84
CA TYR A 116 -19.66 -8.17 11.75
C TYR A 116 -21.10 -8.46 11.30
N GLU A 117 -21.46 -9.74 11.20
CA GLU A 117 -22.82 -10.20 10.83
C GLU A 117 -23.90 -9.74 11.81
#